data_AF-A0A067NR56-F1
#
_entry.id   AF-A0A067NR56-F1
#
_cell.length_a   1.000
_cell.length_b   1.000
_cell.length_c   1.000
_cell.angle_alpha   90.00
_cell.angle_beta   90.00
_cell.angle_gamma   90.00
#
_symmetry.space_group_name_H-M   'P 1'
#
loop_
_entity.id
_entity.type
_entity.pdbx_description
1 polymer ?
#
loop_
_entity_poly.entity_id
_entity_poly.type
_entity_poly.pdbx_seq_one_letter_code
_entity_poly.pdbx_strand_id
1 'polypeptide(L)'
;MFNEYQHQDFDVVSTVDKFGGVEELAPKDNNLTQTRFFRKSLRPGDEEEFSKLMEFQEFIMKDGCHGTIHPMYEHDGLKWVLMSVPAENFEASGLSGLF
;
A
#
# COMPACT_ATOMS: atom_id res chain seq x y z
N MET A 1 19.87 8.83 7.33
CA MET A 1 19.20 9.09 6.03
C MET A 1 17.99 8.19 5.99
N PHE A 2 16.79 8.73 5.83
CA PHE A 2 15.64 7.91 5.48
C PHE A 2 15.86 7.53 4.01
N ASN A 3 16.15 6.27 3.72
CA ASN A 3 16.10 5.82 2.33
C ASN A 3 14.63 5.92 1.92
N GLU A 4 14.32 6.87 1.04
CA GLU A 4 13.00 6.97 0.43
C GLU A 4 12.79 5.73 -0.45
N TYR A 5 11.76 4.95 -0.13
CA TYR A 5 11.36 3.80 -0.92
C TYR A 5 11.05 4.22 -2.36
N GLN A 6 11.63 3.54 -3.33
CA GLN A 6 11.44 3.76 -4.77
C GLN A 6 10.48 2.70 -5.34
N HIS A 7 9.87 2.99 -6.49
CA HIS A 7 8.94 2.06 -7.16
C HIS A 7 9.57 0.69 -7.44
N GLN A 8 10.85 0.67 -7.80
CA GLN A 8 11.62 -0.51 -8.21
C GLN A 8 12.13 -1.38 -7.05
N ASP A 9 12.01 -0.91 -5.81
CA ASP A 9 12.47 -1.61 -4.60
C ASP A 9 11.56 -2.79 -4.22
N PHE A 10 10.43 -2.94 -4.92
CA PHE A 10 9.41 -3.93 -4.66
C PHE A 10 9.10 -4.75 -5.90
N ASP A 11 8.72 -6.00 -5.67
CA ASP A 11 8.04 -6.83 -6.65
C ASP A 11 6.54 -6.91 -6.29
N VAL A 12 5.69 -6.87 -7.31
CA VAL A 12 4.24 -7.02 -7.12
C VAL A 12 3.94 -8.50 -6.88
N VAL A 13 3.32 -8.80 -5.73
CA VAL A 13 2.94 -10.16 -5.33
C VAL A 13 1.56 -10.48 -5.88
N SER A 14 0.63 -9.56 -5.72
CA SER A 14 -0.78 -9.72 -6.09
C SER A 14 -1.42 -8.35 -6.30
N THR A 15 -2.52 -8.34 -7.04
CA THR A 15 -3.29 -7.12 -7.32
C THR A 15 -4.76 -7.42 -7.12
N VAL A 16 -5.48 -6.48 -6.51
CA VAL A 16 -6.93 -6.56 -6.29
C VAL A 16 -7.60 -5.34 -6.90
N ASP A 17 -8.72 -5.56 -7.58
CA ASP A 17 -9.48 -4.47 -8.23
C ASP A 17 -10.25 -3.62 -7.22
N LYS A 18 -10.46 -4.12 -6.00
CA LYS A 18 -11.12 -3.38 -4.93
C LYS A 18 -10.35 -2.08 -4.66
N PHE A 19 -11.09 -1.03 -4.31
CA PHE A 19 -10.52 0.31 -4.11
C PHE A 19 -9.82 0.86 -5.36
N GLY A 20 -10.28 0.47 -6.56
CA GLY A 20 -9.77 0.99 -7.82
C GLY A 20 -8.34 0.54 -8.12
N GLY A 21 -7.96 -0.67 -7.73
CA GLY A 21 -6.64 -1.24 -7.95
C GLY A 21 -5.67 -0.98 -6.79
N VAL A 22 -5.33 -2.05 -6.06
CA VAL A 22 -4.30 -2.05 -5.01
C VAL A 22 -3.33 -3.21 -5.28
N GLU A 23 -2.05 -2.94 -5.13
CA GLU A 23 -0.98 -3.92 -5.26
C GLU A 23 -0.44 -4.30 -3.88
N GLU A 24 -0.31 -5.59 -3.63
CA GLU A 24 0.54 -6.11 -2.56
C GLU A 24 1.98 -6.25 -3.06
N LEU A 25 2.93 -5.89 -2.21
CA LEU A 25 4.33 -5.79 -2.55
C LEU A 25 5.21 -6.67 -1.65
N ALA A 26 6.19 -7.31 -2.27
CA ALA A 26 7.33 -7.93 -1.60
C ALA A 26 8.54 -6.99 -1.75
N PRO A 27 9.17 -6.52 -0.66
CA PRO A 27 10.40 -5.77 -0.76
C PRO A 27 11.53 -6.68 -1.26
N LYS A 28 12.38 -6.17 -2.16
CA LYS A 28 13.57 -6.90 -2.64
C LYS A 28 14.66 -7.02 -1.57
N ASP A 29 14.61 -6.15 -0.57
CA ASP A 29 15.43 -6.27 0.64
C ASP A 29 14.77 -7.22 1.65
N ASN A 30 15.39 -8.37 1.86
CA ASN A 30 14.93 -9.43 2.76
C ASN A 30 14.96 -9.04 4.25
N ASN A 31 15.46 -7.86 4.63
CA ASN A 31 15.44 -7.40 6.02
C ASN A 31 14.06 -6.91 6.49
N LEU A 32 13.08 -6.78 5.59
CA LEU A 32 11.75 -6.22 5.89
C LEU A 32 10.64 -7.27 6.06
N THR A 33 11.01 -8.50 6.45
CA THR A 33 10.09 -9.66 6.54
C THR A 33 8.93 -9.52 7.54
N GLN A 34 9.02 -8.59 8.50
CA GLN A 34 7.96 -8.36 9.49
C GLN A 34 6.94 -7.28 9.07
N THR A 35 7.05 -6.76 7.84
CA THR A 35 6.18 -5.69 7.34
C THR A 35 5.58 -6.09 6.00
N ARG A 36 4.27 -5.93 5.85
CA ARG A 36 3.57 -6.07 4.57
C ARG A 36 3.45 -4.70 3.92
N PHE A 37 3.68 -4.63 2.62
CA PHE A 37 3.64 -3.39 1.86
C PHE A 37 2.52 -3.44 0.83
N PHE A 38 1.86 -2.30 0.67
CA PHE A 38 0.77 -2.11 -0.29
C PHE A 38 0.99 -0.80 -1.01
N ARG A 39 0.65 -0.72 -2.29
CA ARG A 39 0.58 0.57 -2.96
C ARG A 39 -0.65 0.70 -3.82
N LYS A 40 -1.09 1.94 -3.97
CA LYS A 40 -2.15 2.33 -4.89
C LYS A 40 -1.66 3.47 -5.76
N SER A 41 -1.92 3.38 -7.06
CA SER A 41 -1.73 4.48 -7.99
C SER A 41 -2.90 5.46 -7.95
N LEU A 42 -2.60 6.73 -8.22
CA LEU A 42 -3.52 7.83 -8.34
C LEU A 42 -3.19 8.65 -9.59
N ARG A 43 -4.18 8.94 -10.40
CA ARG A 43 -4.13 9.95 -11.46
C ARG A 43 -4.25 11.34 -10.83
N PRO A 44 -3.31 12.26 -11.10
CA PRO A 44 -3.41 13.63 -10.60
C PRO A 44 -4.72 14.30 -11.02
N GLY A 45 -5.47 14.82 -10.04
CA GLY A 45 -6.75 15.51 -10.27
C GLY A 45 -7.96 14.58 -10.38
N ASP A 46 -7.80 13.27 -10.19
CA ASP A 46 -8.91 12.32 -10.14
C ASP A 46 -9.42 12.16 -8.69
N GLU A 47 -10.57 12.78 -8.40
CA GLU A 47 -11.20 12.76 -7.08
C GLU A 47 -11.74 11.38 -6.70
N GLU A 48 -12.11 10.55 -7.69
CA GLU A 48 -12.62 9.20 -7.43
C GLU A 48 -11.49 8.29 -6.97
N GLU A 49 -10.34 8.32 -7.65
CA GLU A 49 -9.17 7.53 -7.24
C GLU A 49 -8.66 7.93 -5.85
N PHE A 50 -8.72 9.23 -5.52
CA PHE A 50 -8.40 9.71 -4.17
C PHE A 50 -9.39 9.20 -3.12
N SER A 51 -10.69 9.24 -3.41
CA SER A 51 -11.73 8.70 -2.51
C SER A 51 -11.52 7.20 -2.26
N LYS A 52 -11.12 6.44 -3.29
CA LYS A 52 -10.78 5.03 -3.15
C LYS A 52 -9.53 4.77 -2.31
N LEU A 53 -8.52 5.64 -2.37
CA LEU A 53 -7.39 5.56 -1.45
C LEU A 53 -7.83 5.75 0.01
N MET A 54 -8.70 6.72 0.27
CA MET A 54 -9.22 6.96 1.62
C MET A 54 -10.03 5.76 2.13
N GLU A 55 -10.90 5.17 1.30
CA GLU A 55 -11.62 3.94 1.63
C GLU A 55 -10.67 2.78 1.97
N PHE A 56 -9.57 2.63 1.22
CA PHE A 56 -8.57 1.59 1.48
C PHE A 56 -7.80 1.85 2.79
N GLN A 57 -7.42 3.10 3.05
CA GLN A 57 -6.77 3.49 4.29
C GLN A 57 -7.65 3.19 5.51
N GLU A 58 -8.93 3.56 5.46
CA GLU A 58 -9.89 3.27 6.52
C GLU A 58 -10.07 1.76 6.72
N PHE A 59 -10.06 0.98 5.64
CA PHE A 59 -10.11 -0.47 5.71
C PHE A 59 -8.90 -1.06 6.44
N ILE A 60 -7.68 -0.63 6.11
CA ILE A 60 -6.45 -1.09 6.76
C ILE A 60 -6.44 -0.72 8.25
N MET A 61 -6.88 0.49 8.59
CA MET A 61 -6.84 1.03 9.96
C MET A 61 -8.01 0.56 10.84
N LYS A 62 -8.88 -0.32 10.31
CA LYS A 62 -10.01 -0.86 11.04
C LYS A 62 -9.54 -1.72 12.22
N ASP A 63 -10.38 -1.82 13.26
CA ASP A 63 -10.22 -2.75 14.39
C ASP A 63 -8.90 -2.59 15.18
N GLY A 64 -8.37 -1.36 15.26
CA GLY A 64 -7.15 -1.05 16.04
C GLY A 64 -5.84 -1.39 15.33
N CYS A 65 -5.92 -1.80 14.06
CA CYS A 65 -4.74 -1.99 13.22
C CYS A 65 -4.06 -0.65 12.97
N HIS A 66 -2.72 -0.65 13.04
CA HIS A 66 -1.91 0.51 12.74
C HIS A 66 -0.97 0.21 11.58
N GLY A 67 -0.72 1.23 10.77
CA GLY A 67 0.17 1.17 9.62
C GLY A 67 0.86 2.51 9.41
N THR A 68 1.78 2.54 8.45
CA THR A 68 2.50 3.76 8.04
C THR A 68 2.13 4.09 6.61
N ILE A 69 1.78 5.36 6.36
CA ILE A 69 1.72 5.92 5.02
C ILE A 69 3.08 6.57 4.76
N HIS A 70 3.76 6.11 3.72
CA HIS A 70 5.06 6.62 3.31
C HIS A 70 4.90 7.81 2.36
N PRO A 71 5.95 8.63 2.16
CA PRO A 71 5.90 9.72 1.19
C PRO A 71 5.46 9.25 -0.20
N MET A 72 4.57 10.02 -0.83
CA MET A 72 4.11 9.73 -2.18
C MET A 72 5.22 10.01 -3.18
N TYR A 73 5.32 9.17 -4.21
CA TYR A 73 6.28 9.35 -5.31
C TYR A 73 5.58 9.30 -6.67
N GLU A 74 6.24 9.81 -7.71
CA GLU A 74 5.76 9.74 -9.09
C GLU A 74 6.42 8.58 -9.83
N HIS A 75 5.63 7.85 -10.62
CA HIS A 75 6.13 6.83 -11.54
C HIS A 75 5.13 6.68 -12.70
N ASP A 76 5.64 6.69 -13.94
CA ASP A 76 4.85 6.61 -15.18
C ASP A 76 3.68 7.59 -15.27
N GLY A 77 3.89 8.82 -14.80
CA GLY A 77 2.88 9.89 -14.81
C GLY A 77 1.77 9.75 -13.77
N LEU A 78 1.85 8.74 -12.90
CA LEU A 78 0.94 8.51 -11.79
C LEU A 78 1.61 8.86 -10.47
N LYS A 79 0.80 9.25 -9.48
CA LYS A 79 1.21 9.34 -8.08
C LYS A 79 1.01 7.98 -7.43
N TRP A 80 1.96 7.54 -6.62
CA TRP A 80 1.88 6.27 -5.91
C TRP A 80 1.93 6.53 -4.42
N VAL A 81 0.97 5.93 -3.70
CA VAL A 81 0.90 5.98 -2.24
C VAL A 81 1.29 4.62 -1.71
N LEU A 82 2.43 4.57 -1.03
CA LEU A 82 2.93 3.36 -0.37
C LEU A 82 2.44 3.34 1.07
N MET A 83 1.90 2.19 1.47
CA MET A 83 1.45 1.89 2.81
C MET A 83 2.15 0.64 3.33
N SER A 84 2.40 0.61 4.63
CA SER A 84 2.97 -0.57 5.28
C SER A 84 2.23 -0.92 6.56
N VAL A 85 2.06 -2.21 6.81
CA VAL A 85 1.35 -2.74 7.98
C VAL A 85 2.24 -3.79 8.65
N PRO A 86 2.36 -3.82 9.99
CA PRO A 86 3.02 -4.91 10.69
C PRO A 86 2.38 -6.25 10.31
N ALA A 87 3.19 -7.29 10.07
CA ALA A 87 2.69 -8.59 9.62
C ALA A 87 1.67 -9.20 10.59
N GLU A 88 1.81 -8.95 11.89
CA GLU A 88 0.87 -9.36 12.94
C GLU A 88 -0.54 -8.76 12.79
N ASN A 89 -0.64 -7.56 12.21
CA ASN A 89 -1.92 -6.89 11.97
C ASN A 89 -2.54 -7.30 10.63
N PHE A 90 -1.79 -7.95 9.73
CA PHE A 90 -2.29 -8.30 8.39
C PHE A 90 -3.53 -9.21 8.48
N GLU A 91 -3.46 -10.25 9.30
CA GLU A 91 -4.60 -11.15 9.51
C GLU A 91 -5.77 -10.47 10.25
N ALA A 92 -5.46 -9.59 11.20
CA ALA A 92 -6.47 -8.88 11.98
C ALA A 92 -7.20 -7.79 11.18
N SER A 93 -6.53 -7.20 10.17
CA SER A 93 -7.04 -6.10 9.35
C SER A 93 -8.07 -6.53 8.28
N GLY A 94 -8.29 -7.84 8.10
CA GLY A 94 -9.11 -8.37 7.01
C GLY A 94 -8.47 -8.24 5.62
N LEU A 95 -7.23 -7.77 5.53
CA LEU A 95 -6.46 -7.72 4.28
C LEU A 95 -6.19 -9.11 3.71
N SER A 96 -6.02 -10.14 4.55
CA SER A 96 -5.87 -11.52 4.09
C SER A 96 -7.11 -12.06 3.36
N GLY A 97 -8.28 -11.45 3.56
CA GLY A 97 -9.49 -11.78 2.79
C GLY A 97 -9.58 -11.10 1.43
N LEU A 98 -8.65 -10.17 1.12
CA LEU A 98 -8.62 -9.48 -0.17
C LEU A 98 -7.62 -10.09 -1.15
N PHE A 99 -6.51 -10.65 -0.66
CA PHE A 99 -5.38 -11.13 -1.45
C PHE A 99 -5.19 -12.64 -1.37
#